data_AF-A0A933CMX9-F1
#
_entry.id   AF-A0A933CMX9-F1
#
_cell.length_a   1.000
_cell.length_b   1.000
_cell.length_c   1.000
_cell.angle_alpha   90.00
_cell.angle_beta   90.00
_cell.angle_gamma   90.00
#
_symmetry.space_group_name_H-M   'P 1'
#
loop_
_entity.id
_entity.type
_entity.pdbx_description
1 polymer ?
#
loop_
_entity_poly.entity_id
_entity_poly.type
_entity_poly.pdbx_seq_one_letter_code
_entity_poly.pdbx_strand_id
1 'polypeptide(L)'
;MPRFAEVFKNSGVDEPEQWMMVPEEDFNVVNLVDGAHLTLNFDKARLKVEEFKGPRPALRTFRITGKAYGYTVIKAKNHRGKTEATLGVSVKRKLLLPTAFHLVKHADAAKKISTTVTNSQLDDIVARANGILVPQANVDISKESARWLKVNLETVQYSPFTGGTMKSNWEELVKNRDPHTAVNVFFVHTLKTQMEKAPPRDSQGLTVGYNIAVSDTGHGNTQLFGRTLAHEVLHWLGLDAATYHFTGPKDSIMQDAAGERLIKAYVEVANP
;
A
#
# COMPACT_ATOMS: atom_id res chain seq x y z
N MET A 1 15.70 -13.80 -22.98
CA MET A 1 16.93 -13.36 -22.26
C MET A 1 16.69 -13.61 -20.79
N PRO A 2 17.68 -14.13 -20.03
CA PRO A 2 17.47 -14.44 -18.62
C PRO A 2 17.00 -13.22 -17.83
N ARG A 3 15.97 -13.40 -17.02
CA ARG A 3 15.40 -12.33 -16.19
C ARG A 3 14.69 -12.91 -14.98
N PHE A 4 14.60 -12.10 -13.94
CA PHE A 4 13.77 -12.40 -12.80
C PHE A 4 12.33 -11.95 -13.05
N ALA A 5 11.37 -12.74 -12.59
CA ALA A 5 9.95 -12.54 -12.80
C ALA A 5 9.16 -12.90 -11.53
N GLU A 6 8.03 -12.24 -11.32
CA GLU A 6 7.16 -12.54 -10.19
C GLU A 6 6.59 -13.98 -10.29
N VAL A 7 6.35 -14.59 -9.13
CA VAL A 7 5.66 -15.90 -9.08
C VAL A 7 4.16 -15.68 -9.01
N PHE A 8 3.75 -14.76 -8.14
CA PHE A 8 2.38 -14.34 -7.94
C PHE A 8 2.28 -12.86 -8.24
N LYS A 9 1.14 -12.44 -8.81
CA LYS A 9 0.90 -11.03 -9.09
C LYS A 9 1.01 -10.21 -7.80
N ASN A 10 1.69 -9.07 -7.86
CA ASN A 10 1.84 -8.14 -6.73
C ASN A 10 2.58 -8.77 -5.54
N SER A 11 3.49 -9.71 -5.78
CA SER A 11 4.29 -10.32 -4.72
C SER A 11 5.55 -9.53 -4.37
N GLY A 12 5.57 -8.21 -4.57
CA GLY A 12 6.71 -7.35 -4.23
C GLY A 12 7.92 -7.49 -5.15
N VAL A 13 7.70 -7.93 -6.39
CA VAL A 13 8.72 -7.93 -7.46
C VAL A 13 8.38 -6.84 -8.46
N ASP A 14 9.35 -5.98 -8.75
CA ASP A 14 9.26 -4.95 -9.78
C ASP A 14 10.07 -5.40 -11.00
N GLU A 15 9.41 -6.09 -11.94
CA GLU A 15 10.09 -6.69 -13.11
C GLU A 15 10.83 -5.68 -14.00
N PRO A 16 10.28 -4.50 -14.35
CA PRO A 16 10.99 -3.49 -15.14
C PRO A 16 12.32 -3.04 -14.52
N GLU A 17 12.33 -2.82 -13.20
CA GLU A 17 13.53 -2.43 -12.45
C GLU A 17 14.42 -3.62 -12.06
N GLN A 18 13.96 -4.85 -12.34
CA GLN A 18 14.57 -6.09 -11.87
C GLN A 18 14.91 -6.00 -10.37
N TRP A 19 13.90 -5.73 -9.55
CA TRP A 19 14.03 -5.54 -8.12
C TRP A 19 12.98 -6.34 -7.35
N MET A 20 13.26 -6.71 -6.10
CA MET A 20 12.26 -7.27 -5.19
C MET A 20 12.42 -6.77 -3.75
N MET A 21 11.30 -6.68 -3.06
CA MET A 21 11.23 -6.56 -1.61
C MET A 21 11.30 -7.94 -0.97
N VAL A 22 12.11 -8.09 0.08
CA VAL A 22 12.14 -9.29 0.92
C VAL A 22 11.97 -8.85 2.39
N PRO A 23 11.05 -9.44 3.16
CA PRO A 23 10.97 -9.14 4.58
C PRO A 23 12.19 -9.68 5.36
N GLU A 24 12.67 -8.93 6.36
CA GLU A 24 13.68 -9.43 7.32
C GLU A 24 13.07 -10.57 8.17
N GLU A 25 13.83 -11.67 8.33
CA GLU A 25 13.42 -12.93 9.01
C GLU A 25 12.27 -13.71 8.34
N ASP A 26 11.82 -13.29 7.17
CA ASP A 26 10.82 -14.00 6.38
C ASP A 26 11.28 -14.06 4.91
N PHE A 27 10.42 -14.51 3.99
CA PHE A 27 10.80 -14.76 2.62
C PHE A 27 9.84 -14.18 1.59
N ASN A 28 10.36 -14.07 0.39
CA ASN A 28 9.58 -13.85 -0.81
C ASN A 28 10.08 -14.78 -1.93
N VAL A 29 9.31 -14.93 -3.00
CA VAL A 29 9.58 -15.90 -4.07
C VAL A 29 9.73 -15.23 -5.42
N VAL A 30 10.65 -15.73 -6.24
CA VAL A 30 10.93 -15.20 -7.57
C VAL A 30 11.25 -16.32 -8.55
N ASN A 31 10.84 -16.16 -9.81
CA ASN A 31 11.23 -17.03 -10.91
C ASN A 31 12.48 -16.49 -11.60
N LEU A 32 13.37 -17.38 -12.05
CA LEU A 32 14.39 -17.06 -13.05
C LEU A 32 13.98 -17.68 -14.40
N VAL A 33 13.53 -16.83 -15.31
CA VAL A 33 13.15 -17.19 -16.68
C VAL A 33 14.42 -17.35 -17.52
N ASP A 34 14.43 -18.32 -18.44
CA ASP A 34 15.56 -18.67 -19.33
C ASP A 34 16.90 -18.97 -18.60
N GLY A 35 16.85 -19.30 -17.30
CA GLY A 35 18.05 -19.42 -16.47
C GLY A 35 18.51 -20.84 -16.15
N ALA A 36 18.10 -21.86 -16.90
CA ALA A 36 18.35 -23.28 -16.57
C ALA A 36 19.82 -23.62 -16.28
N HIS A 37 20.75 -22.96 -16.96
CA HIS A 37 22.19 -23.20 -16.90
C HIS A 37 22.95 -22.17 -16.04
N LEU A 38 22.24 -21.29 -15.33
CA LEU A 38 22.84 -20.20 -14.57
C LEU A 38 23.07 -20.58 -13.11
N THR A 39 24.13 -20.06 -12.51
CA THR A 39 24.40 -20.15 -11.07
C THR A 39 24.08 -18.83 -10.40
N LEU A 40 23.56 -18.86 -9.17
CA LEU A 40 23.27 -17.64 -8.41
C LEU A 40 24.43 -17.28 -7.50
N ASN A 41 24.88 -16.03 -7.59
CA ASN A 41 25.85 -15.42 -6.68
C ASN A 41 25.16 -14.29 -5.92
N PHE A 42 25.28 -14.29 -4.59
CA PHE A 42 24.60 -13.36 -3.70
C PHE A 42 25.33 -13.25 -2.36
N ASP A 43 24.99 -12.22 -1.59
CA ASP A 43 25.47 -12.02 -0.23
C ASP A 43 24.79 -12.99 0.75
N LYS A 44 25.54 -13.99 1.23
CA LYS A 44 25.05 -15.01 2.18
C LYS A 44 24.86 -14.49 3.60
N ALA A 45 25.48 -13.37 3.96
CA ALA A 45 25.27 -12.72 5.25
C ALA A 45 23.90 -12.04 5.28
N ARG A 46 23.45 -11.54 4.12
CA ARG A 46 22.15 -10.86 3.99
C ARG A 46 21.00 -11.75 3.56
N LEU A 47 21.26 -12.78 2.75
CA LEU A 47 20.22 -13.60 2.15
C LEU A 47 20.45 -15.09 2.37
N LYS A 48 19.34 -15.84 2.40
CA LYS A 48 19.30 -17.27 2.09
C LYS A 48 18.54 -17.43 0.78
N VAL A 49 19.09 -18.21 -0.15
CA VAL A 49 18.46 -18.47 -1.45
C VAL A 49 18.36 -19.98 -1.64
N GLU A 50 17.14 -20.48 -1.79
CA GLU A 50 16.85 -21.90 -1.95
C GLU A 50 15.99 -22.12 -3.20
N GLU A 51 16.45 -22.99 -4.09
CA GLU A 51 15.66 -23.41 -5.25
C GLU A 51 14.65 -24.47 -4.83
N PHE A 52 13.42 -24.36 -5.30
CA PHE A 52 12.37 -25.34 -5.03
C PHE A 52 11.46 -25.54 -6.25
N LYS A 53 10.69 -26.63 -6.24
CA LYS A 53 9.68 -26.88 -7.28
C LYS A 53 8.49 -25.94 -7.04
N GLY A 54 8.47 -24.82 -7.78
CA GLY A 54 7.39 -23.85 -7.73
C GLY A 54 6.13 -24.29 -8.49
N PRO A 55 5.09 -23.43 -8.50
CA PRO A 55 3.83 -23.70 -9.17
C PRO A 55 3.93 -23.79 -10.70
N ARG A 56 5.07 -23.35 -11.28
CA ARG A 56 5.38 -23.44 -12.70
C ARG A 56 6.60 -24.37 -12.87
N PRO A 57 6.40 -25.69 -13.09
CA PRO A 57 7.49 -26.68 -13.08
C PRO A 57 8.58 -26.42 -14.12
N ALA A 58 8.27 -25.70 -15.20
CA ALA A 58 9.20 -25.34 -16.26
C ALA A 58 10.14 -24.17 -15.90
N LEU A 59 9.88 -23.46 -14.79
CA LEU A 59 10.68 -22.32 -14.34
C LEU A 59 11.47 -22.66 -13.09
N ARG A 60 12.68 -22.12 -12.99
CA ARG A 60 13.47 -22.18 -11.77
C ARG A 60 12.90 -21.19 -10.77
N THR A 61 12.37 -21.70 -9.67
CA THR A 61 11.74 -20.88 -8.62
C THR A 61 12.63 -20.84 -7.39
N PHE A 62 12.85 -19.65 -6.84
CA PHE A 62 13.69 -19.44 -5.67
C PHE A 62 12.90 -18.83 -4.54
N ARG A 63 13.07 -19.41 -3.34
CA ARG A 63 12.71 -18.79 -2.07
C ARG A 63 13.89 -17.93 -1.61
N ILE A 64 13.66 -16.64 -1.45
CA ILE A 64 14.64 -15.65 -1.00
C ILE A 64 14.25 -15.22 0.42
N THR A 65 15.02 -15.62 1.42
CA THR A 65 14.81 -15.23 2.82
C THR A 65 15.77 -14.11 3.20
N GLY A 66 15.24 -13.05 3.82
CA GLY A 66 16.03 -11.93 4.33
C GLY A 66 16.62 -12.26 5.70
N LYS A 67 17.94 -12.09 5.87
CA LYS A 67 18.64 -12.31 7.15
C LYS A 67 19.11 -11.03 7.83
N ALA A 68 19.24 -9.94 7.06
CA ALA A 68 19.72 -8.67 7.58
C ALA A 68 19.17 -7.51 6.75
N TYR A 69 18.57 -6.53 7.40
CA TYR A 69 18.07 -5.30 6.77
C TYR A 69 19.12 -4.62 5.88
N GLY A 70 18.69 -4.21 4.68
CA GLY A 70 19.49 -3.44 3.74
C GLY A 70 19.40 -3.96 2.30
N TYR A 71 20.12 -3.29 1.41
CA TYR A 71 20.14 -3.61 -0.02
C TYR A 71 21.26 -4.60 -0.38
N THR A 72 20.98 -5.51 -1.31
CA THR A 72 21.98 -6.36 -1.97
C THR A 72 21.52 -6.76 -3.37
N VAL A 73 22.30 -7.59 -4.05
CA VAL A 73 21.98 -8.08 -5.40
C VAL A 73 22.17 -9.60 -5.50
N ILE A 74 21.31 -10.23 -6.28
CA ILE A 74 21.48 -11.61 -6.75
C ILE A 74 21.89 -11.53 -8.23
N LYS A 75 23.05 -12.13 -8.56
CA LYS A 75 23.57 -12.19 -9.92
C LYS A 75 23.45 -13.62 -10.45
N ALA A 76 22.73 -13.80 -11.56
CA ALA A 76 22.70 -15.06 -12.29
C ALA A 76 23.85 -15.10 -13.30
N LYS A 77 24.77 -16.06 -13.16
CA LYS A 77 26.01 -16.16 -13.94
C LYS A 77 26.05 -17.43 -14.77
N ASN A 78 26.56 -17.33 -16.00
CA ASN A 78 26.83 -18.48 -16.85
C ASN A 78 28.12 -19.23 -16.42
N HIS A 79 28.45 -20.33 -17.09
CA HIS A 79 29.64 -21.15 -16.79
C HIS A 79 30.98 -20.41 -16.92
N ARG A 80 31.02 -19.28 -17.65
CA ARG A 80 32.20 -18.42 -17.79
C ARG A 80 32.28 -17.33 -16.72
N GLY A 81 31.36 -17.33 -15.76
CA GLY A 81 31.27 -16.32 -14.70
C GLY A 81 30.68 -14.97 -15.12
N LYS A 82 30.22 -14.83 -16.38
CA LYS A 82 29.56 -13.62 -16.87
C LYS A 82 28.14 -13.55 -16.31
N THR A 83 27.76 -12.38 -15.80
CA THR A 83 26.39 -12.10 -15.35
C THR A 83 25.45 -11.93 -16.54
N GLU A 84 24.37 -12.70 -16.57
CA GLU A 84 23.33 -12.66 -17.61
C GLU A 84 22.02 -12.05 -17.10
N ALA A 85 21.79 -12.05 -15.78
CA ALA A 85 20.69 -11.34 -15.13
C ALA A 85 21.09 -10.86 -13.73
N THR A 86 20.50 -9.75 -13.27
CA THR A 86 20.70 -9.21 -11.92
C THR A 86 19.34 -8.89 -11.32
N LEU A 87 19.15 -9.22 -10.04
CA LEU A 87 18.01 -8.82 -9.23
C LEU A 87 18.50 -7.95 -8.07
N GLY A 88 18.03 -6.72 -7.97
CA GLY A 88 18.14 -5.93 -6.76
C GLY A 88 17.23 -6.49 -5.67
N VAL A 89 17.72 -6.60 -4.45
CA VAL A 89 16.96 -7.13 -3.31
C VAL A 89 17.05 -6.16 -2.15
N SER A 90 15.90 -5.66 -1.70
CA SER A 90 15.83 -4.84 -0.48
C SER A 90 15.23 -5.66 0.63
N VAL A 91 16.05 -5.98 1.63
CA VAL A 91 15.59 -6.62 2.84
C VAL A 91 15.05 -5.55 3.78
N LYS A 92 13.74 -5.57 4.04
CA LYS A 92 13.05 -4.51 4.79
C LYS A 92 12.48 -5.04 6.10
N ARG A 93 12.61 -4.25 7.16
CA ARG A 93 11.94 -4.52 8.44
C ARG A 93 10.45 -4.35 8.30
N LYS A 94 9.71 -5.08 9.11
CA LYS A 94 8.25 -4.92 9.16
C LYS A 94 7.93 -3.58 9.82
N LEU A 95 7.24 -2.72 9.09
CA LEU A 95 6.71 -1.48 9.64
C LEU A 95 5.28 -1.73 10.14
N LEU A 96 5.08 -1.61 11.45
CA LEU A 96 3.76 -1.73 12.07
C LEU A 96 3.10 -0.35 12.17
N LEU A 97 1.87 -0.25 11.69
CA LEU A 97 1.06 0.96 11.71
C LEU A 97 -0.14 0.78 12.65
N PRO A 98 0.04 1.04 13.96
CA PRO A 98 -1.05 1.02 14.91
C PRO A 98 -2.09 2.08 14.57
N THR A 99 -3.30 1.62 14.25
CA THR A 99 -4.36 2.42 13.63
C THR A 99 -5.64 2.40 14.45
N ALA A 100 -6.17 3.59 14.73
CA ALA A 100 -7.51 3.78 15.27
C ALA A 100 -8.51 4.01 14.13
N PHE A 101 -9.61 3.26 14.14
CA PHE A 101 -10.68 3.36 13.14
C PHE A 101 -11.92 4.02 13.73
N HIS A 102 -12.45 5.02 13.02
CA HIS A 102 -13.63 5.78 13.42
C HIS A 102 -14.72 5.60 12.35
N LEU A 103 -15.81 4.93 12.70
CA LEU A 103 -17.00 4.79 11.86
C LEU A 103 -17.89 6.01 12.09
N VAL A 104 -18.01 6.87 11.08
CA VAL A 104 -18.63 8.20 11.26
C VAL A 104 -20.11 8.15 10.92
N LYS A 105 -20.92 8.74 11.80
CA LYS A 105 -22.35 8.99 11.57
C LYS A 105 -22.76 10.38 12.04
N HIS A 106 -23.83 10.88 11.43
CA HIS A 106 -24.42 12.14 11.82
C HIS A 106 -25.00 12.03 13.25
N ALA A 107 -24.84 13.07 14.07
CA ALA A 107 -25.27 13.04 15.46
C ALA A 107 -26.81 13.05 15.59
N ASP A 108 -27.48 13.77 14.70
CA ASP A 108 -28.92 13.67 14.48
C ASP A 108 -29.24 12.43 13.62
N ALA A 109 -29.88 11.44 14.24
CA ALA A 109 -30.26 10.18 13.61
C ALA A 109 -31.37 10.35 12.55
N ALA A 110 -32.17 11.42 12.61
CA ALA A 110 -33.24 11.67 11.65
C ALA A 110 -32.69 11.91 10.23
N LYS A 111 -31.46 12.42 10.11
CA LYS A 111 -30.80 12.64 8.82
C LYS A 111 -30.35 11.36 8.11
N LYS A 112 -30.25 10.23 8.84
CA LYS A 112 -29.84 8.92 8.30
C LYS A 112 -28.50 8.93 7.54
N ILE A 113 -27.58 9.82 7.90
CA ILE A 113 -26.24 9.90 7.31
C ILE A 113 -25.26 9.11 8.18
N SER A 114 -24.68 8.07 7.63
CA SER A 114 -23.72 7.18 8.30
C SER A 114 -22.85 6.52 7.26
N THR A 115 -21.58 6.24 7.59
CA THR A 115 -20.83 5.27 6.79
C THR A 115 -21.57 3.94 6.74
N THR A 116 -21.47 3.29 5.58
CA THR A 116 -21.95 1.92 5.36
C THR A 116 -21.03 0.88 5.98
N VAL A 117 -19.77 1.24 6.27
CA VAL A 117 -18.80 0.33 6.90
C VAL A 117 -19.24 -0.02 8.31
N THR A 118 -19.27 -1.31 8.60
CA THR A 118 -19.57 -1.82 9.94
C THR A 118 -18.32 -2.31 10.65
N ASN A 119 -18.38 -2.43 11.98
CA ASN A 119 -17.29 -3.02 12.77
C ASN A 119 -16.92 -4.43 12.29
N SER A 120 -17.88 -5.23 11.83
CA SER A 120 -17.61 -6.59 11.34
C SER A 120 -16.89 -6.61 10.00
N GLN A 121 -17.00 -5.54 9.19
CA GLN A 121 -16.31 -5.42 7.91
C GLN A 121 -14.89 -4.86 8.05
N LEU A 122 -14.57 -4.19 9.16
CA LEU A 122 -13.27 -3.55 9.35
C LEU A 122 -12.11 -4.54 9.24
N ASP A 123 -12.25 -5.74 9.82
CA ASP A 123 -11.20 -6.77 9.75
C ASP A 123 -10.94 -7.21 8.31
N ASP A 124 -11.99 -7.39 7.52
CA ASP A 124 -11.86 -7.69 6.10
C ASP A 124 -11.21 -6.55 5.33
N ILE A 125 -11.61 -5.30 5.59
CA ILE A 125 -11.04 -4.11 4.92
C ILE A 125 -9.54 -4.00 5.22
N VAL A 126 -9.14 -4.16 6.49
CA VAL A 126 -7.73 -4.14 6.92
C VAL A 126 -6.97 -5.30 6.29
N ALA A 127 -7.54 -6.52 6.28
CA ALA A 127 -6.92 -7.67 5.63
C ALA A 127 -6.70 -7.44 4.12
N ARG A 128 -7.64 -6.78 3.43
CA ARG A 128 -7.50 -6.41 2.02
C ARG A 128 -6.39 -5.39 1.79
N ALA A 129 -6.30 -4.36 2.64
CA ALA A 129 -5.22 -3.38 2.58
C ALA A 129 -3.84 -4.03 2.84
N ASN A 130 -3.74 -4.85 3.88
CA ASN A 130 -2.51 -5.58 4.20
C ASN A 130 -2.14 -6.62 3.13
N GLY A 131 -3.11 -7.20 2.44
CA GLY A 131 -2.88 -8.07 1.28
C GLY A 131 -2.16 -7.37 0.12
N ILE A 132 -2.19 -6.03 0.07
CA ILE A 132 -1.45 -5.22 -0.89
C ILE A 132 -0.10 -4.79 -0.28
N LEU A 133 -0.13 -4.23 0.93
CA LEU A 133 1.02 -3.55 1.54
C LEU A 133 2.08 -4.51 2.08
N VAL A 134 1.69 -5.59 2.75
CA VAL A 134 2.63 -6.54 3.38
C VAL A 134 3.52 -7.22 2.34
N PRO A 135 3.00 -7.89 1.30
CA PRO A 135 3.85 -8.62 0.35
C PRO A 135 4.71 -7.72 -0.55
N GLN A 136 4.41 -6.41 -0.62
CA GLN A 136 5.09 -5.49 -1.52
C GLN A 136 6.00 -4.47 -0.83
N ALA A 137 5.63 -4.02 0.38
CA ALA A 137 6.36 -3.02 1.14
C ALA A 137 6.72 -3.45 2.57
N ASN A 138 6.28 -4.62 3.04
CA ASN A 138 6.41 -5.08 4.42
C ASN A 138 5.84 -4.08 5.45
N VAL A 139 4.73 -3.45 5.08
CA VAL A 139 3.96 -2.54 5.93
C VAL A 139 2.69 -3.24 6.36
N ASP A 140 2.39 -3.22 7.66
CA ASP A 140 1.23 -3.88 8.25
C ASP A 140 0.41 -2.90 9.09
N ILE A 141 -0.85 -2.74 8.71
CA ILE A 141 -1.86 -1.96 9.44
C ILE A 141 -2.40 -2.84 10.58
N SER A 142 -2.14 -2.45 11.83
CA SER A 142 -2.75 -3.10 13.00
C SER A 142 -3.96 -2.33 13.50
N LYS A 143 -5.07 -3.04 13.73
CA LYS A 143 -6.29 -2.48 14.31
C LYS A 143 -6.14 -2.40 15.83
N GLU A 144 -5.84 -1.21 16.34
CA GLU A 144 -5.74 -0.96 17.79
C GLU A 144 -7.10 -0.69 18.41
N SER A 145 -7.93 0.10 17.73
CA SER A 145 -9.27 0.46 18.19
C SER A 145 -10.22 0.68 17.03
N ALA A 146 -11.51 0.47 17.30
CA ALA A 146 -12.59 0.77 16.37
C ALA A 146 -13.79 1.31 17.16
N ARG A 147 -14.33 2.47 16.75
CA ARG A 147 -15.48 3.07 17.42
C ARG A 147 -16.40 3.82 16.47
N TRP A 148 -17.66 3.92 16.86
CA TRP A 148 -18.59 4.85 16.22
C TRP A 148 -18.35 6.27 16.71
N LEU A 149 -18.23 7.21 15.78
CA LEU A 149 -18.10 8.62 16.04
C LEU A 149 -19.35 9.37 15.57
N LYS A 150 -19.94 10.18 16.45
CA LYS A 150 -21.06 11.07 16.11
C LYS A 150 -20.53 12.46 15.82
N VAL A 151 -20.84 13.00 14.64
CA VAL A 151 -20.45 14.36 14.22
C VAL A 151 -21.65 15.08 13.60
N ASN A 152 -21.65 16.42 13.58
CA ASN A 152 -22.70 17.20 12.92
C ASN A 152 -22.33 17.51 11.45
N LEU A 153 -21.84 16.50 10.74
CA LEU A 153 -21.38 16.63 9.35
C LEU A 153 -22.22 15.75 8.43
N GLU A 154 -22.82 16.35 7.41
CA GLU A 154 -23.51 15.62 6.35
C GLU A 154 -22.53 15.14 5.27
N THR A 155 -21.49 15.93 5.01
CA THR A 155 -20.42 15.63 4.06
C THR A 155 -19.12 16.15 4.64
N VAL A 156 -18.06 15.34 4.57
CA VAL A 156 -16.72 15.80 4.90
C VAL A 156 -16.16 16.57 3.70
N GLN A 157 -15.67 17.77 3.94
CA GLN A 157 -15.19 18.70 2.92
C GLN A 157 -13.77 19.13 3.25
N TYR A 158 -12.86 18.93 2.30
CA TYR A 158 -11.49 19.38 2.41
C TYR A 158 -11.06 20.23 1.23
N SER A 159 -10.57 21.44 1.54
CA SER A 159 -9.88 22.29 0.57
C SER A 159 -8.70 22.94 1.26
N PRO A 160 -7.46 22.73 0.75
CA PRO A 160 -6.28 23.44 1.25
C PRO A 160 -6.19 24.88 0.69
N PHE A 161 -7.08 25.27 -0.23
CA PHE A 161 -6.97 26.53 -0.97
C PHE A 161 -7.79 27.65 -0.32
N THR A 162 -7.11 28.74 0.08
CA THR A 162 -7.76 29.97 0.54
C THR A 162 -8.37 30.73 -0.65
N GLY A 163 -9.70 30.85 -0.67
CA GLY A 163 -10.45 31.49 -1.76
C GLY A 163 -11.26 30.53 -2.64
N GLY A 164 -11.26 29.24 -2.32
CA GLY A 164 -12.19 28.27 -2.91
C GLY A 164 -13.64 28.54 -2.50
N THR A 165 -14.59 28.01 -3.27
CA THR A 165 -16.02 28.09 -2.95
C THR A 165 -16.45 27.09 -1.88
N MET A 166 -15.64 26.06 -1.60
CA MET A 166 -15.90 25.08 -0.57
C MET A 166 -15.19 25.45 0.74
N LYS A 167 -15.95 25.57 1.82
CA LYS A 167 -15.40 25.67 3.18
C LYS A 167 -15.00 24.28 3.66
N SER A 168 -13.77 24.13 4.14
CA SER A 168 -13.36 22.87 4.76
C SER A 168 -13.99 22.72 6.15
N ASN A 169 -14.42 21.51 6.48
CA ASN A 169 -14.88 21.11 7.82
C ASN A 169 -14.03 19.95 8.39
N TRP A 170 -12.84 19.73 7.80
CA TRP A 170 -11.91 18.65 8.17
C TRP A 170 -11.54 18.65 9.66
N GLU A 171 -11.35 19.84 10.23
CA GLU A 171 -11.02 20.03 11.65
C GLU A 171 -12.09 19.47 12.60
N GLU A 172 -13.36 19.51 12.19
CA GLU A 172 -14.45 18.92 12.99
C GLU A 172 -14.37 17.40 13.08
N LEU A 173 -13.75 16.76 12.09
CA LEU A 173 -13.50 15.32 12.10
C LEU A 173 -12.28 15.01 12.96
N VAL A 174 -11.13 15.63 12.65
CA VAL A 174 -9.83 15.27 13.25
C VAL A 174 -9.68 15.65 14.73
N LYS A 175 -10.50 16.56 15.26
CA LYS A 175 -10.56 16.83 16.71
C LYS A 175 -10.93 15.59 17.54
N ASN A 176 -11.51 14.57 16.91
CA ASN A 176 -11.91 13.31 17.53
C ASN A 176 -10.90 12.17 17.35
N ARG A 177 -9.70 12.48 16.83
CA ARG A 177 -8.63 11.49 16.67
C ARG A 177 -8.29 10.84 18.01
N ASP A 178 -7.82 9.61 17.94
CA ASP A 178 -7.10 8.98 19.03
C ASP A 178 -5.65 9.49 19.03
N PRO A 179 -5.21 10.22 20.08
CA PRO A 179 -3.85 10.75 20.13
C PRO A 179 -2.79 9.68 20.45
N HIS A 180 -3.21 8.45 20.79
CA HIS A 180 -2.30 7.36 21.17
C HIS A 180 -1.94 6.42 20.01
N THR A 181 -2.56 6.58 18.84
CA THR A 181 -2.25 5.79 17.65
C THR A 181 -1.43 6.57 16.64
N ALA A 182 -0.63 5.87 15.83
CA ALA A 182 0.16 6.50 14.78
C ALA A 182 -0.73 7.05 13.65
N VAL A 183 -1.78 6.30 13.32
CA VAL A 183 -2.70 6.61 12.23
C VAL A 183 -4.13 6.65 12.75
N ASN A 184 -4.92 7.60 12.24
CA ASN A 184 -6.35 7.68 12.45
C ASN A 184 -7.07 7.57 11.11
N VAL A 185 -7.97 6.60 10.99
CA VAL A 185 -8.75 6.35 9.77
C VAL A 185 -10.23 6.61 10.07
N PHE A 186 -10.84 7.49 9.31
CA PHE A 186 -12.26 7.84 9.42
C PHE A 186 -13.03 7.29 8.21
N PHE A 187 -13.95 6.37 8.45
CA PHE A 187 -14.90 5.93 7.42
C PHE A 187 -16.12 6.85 7.44
N VAL A 188 -16.39 7.53 6.33
CA VAL A 188 -17.38 8.62 6.24
C VAL A 188 -18.40 8.35 5.14
N HIS A 189 -19.60 8.92 5.25
CA HIS A 189 -20.63 8.70 4.24
C HIS A 189 -20.27 9.33 2.88
N THR A 190 -19.85 10.59 2.89
CA THR A 190 -19.50 11.34 1.68
C THR A 190 -18.29 12.22 1.97
N LEU A 191 -17.38 12.27 1.02
CA LEU A 191 -16.18 13.09 1.07
C LEU A 191 -16.08 13.91 -0.23
N LYS A 192 -15.89 15.21 -0.08
CA LYS A 192 -15.63 16.13 -1.18
C LYS A 192 -14.29 16.81 -1.02
N THR A 193 -13.51 16.84 -2.09
CA THR A 193 -12.23 17.54 -2.14
C THR A 193 -12.26 18.63 -3.19
N GLN A 194 -11.62 19.76 -2.88
CA GLN A 194 -11.38 20.84 -3.84
C GLN A 194 -9.90 21.16 -3.83
N MET A 195 -9.20 20.68 -4.85
CA MET A 195 -7.80 21.01 -5.10
C MET A 195 -7.76 22.18 -6.09
N GLU A 196 -7.02 23.22 -5.75
CA GLU A 196 -6.85 24.41 -6.59
C GLU A 196 -8.17 25.11 -6.98
N LYS A 197 -8.22 25.74 -8.16
CA LYS A 197 -9.39 26.45 -8.69
C LYS A 197 -10.45 25.53 -9.32
N ALA A 198 -10.25 24.21 -9.29
CA ALA A 198 -11.22 23.26 -9.83
C ALA A 198 -12.51 23.24 -9.00
N PRO A 199 -13.66 22.83 -9.56
CA PRO A 199 -14.87 22.62 -8.78
C PRO A 199 -14.66 21.48 -7.76
N PRO A 200 -15.36 21.51 -6.60
CA PRO A 200 -15.36 20.40 -5.66
C PRO A 200 -15.83 19.10 -6.34
N ARG A 201 -15.17 17.99 -6.02
CA ARG A 201 -15.50 16.66 -6.53
C ARG A 201 -15.67 15.67 -5.39
N ASP A 202 -16.49 14.65 -5.62
CA ASP A 202 -16.53 13.49 -4.72
C ASP A 202 -15.19 12.76 -4.76
N SER A 203 -14.72 12.29 -3.60
CA SER A 203 -13.42 11.65 -3.44
C SER A 203 -13.56 10.38 -2.64
N GLN A 204 -12.88 9.32 -3.07
CA GLN A 204 -12.92 8.01 -2.43
C GLN A 204 -12.10 7.98 -1.13
N GLY A 205 -10.98 8.71 -1.12
CA GLY A 205 -10.08 8.83 0.00
C GLY A 205 -9.47 10.22 0.08
N LEU A 206 -8.85 10.50 1.22
CA LEU A 206 -8.05 11.68 1.49
C LEU A 206 -7.10 11.43 2.66
N THR A 207 -5.83 11.82 2.47
CA THR A 207 -4.83 11.85 3.52
C THR A 207 -4.38 13.27 3.79
N VAL A 208 -4.46 13.71 5.05
CA VAL A 208 -3.99 15.04 5.49
C VAL A 208 -3.34 14.93 6.87
N GLY A 209 -2.04 15.20 6.92
CA GLY A 209 -1.23 15.02 8.12
C GLY A 209 -1.31 13.57 8.59
N TYR A 210 -1.64 13.35 9.87
CA TYR A 210 -1.71 12.02 10.49
C TYR A 210 -3.07 11.32 10.35
N ASN A 211 -3.95 11.81 9.49
CA ASN A 211 -5.33 11.35 9.41
C ASN A 211 -5.71 10.99 7.97
N ILE A 212 -6.48 9.92 7.86
CA ILE A 212 -7.02 9.38 6.61
C ILE A 212 -8.54 9.39 6.70
N ALA A 213 -9.21 9.83 5.65
CA ALA A 213 -10.64 9.60 5.47
C ALA A 213 -10.87 8.70 4.26
N VAL A 214 -11.79 7.74 4.41
CA VAL A 214 -12.27 6.87 3.33
C VAL A 214 -13.78 7.01 3.27
N SER A 215 -14.30 7.41 2.11
CA SER A 215 -15.75 7.63 1.93
C SER A 215 -16.47 6.36 1.51
N ASP A 216 -17.79 6.29 1.65
CA ASP A 216 -18.60 5.25 0.97
C ASP A 216 -18.70 5.50 -0.56
N THR A 217 -18.42 6.71 -1.02
CA THR A 217 -18.60 7.10 -2.41
C THR A 217 -17.67 6.30 -3.33
N GLY A 218 -18.26 5.52 -4.24
CA GLY A 218 -17.52 4.68 -5.18
C GLY A 218 -17.10 3.32 -4.60
N HIS A 219 -17.58 2.95 -3.40
CA HIS A 219 -17.29 1.68 -2.75
C HIS A 219 -18.54 0.81 -2.64
N GLY A 220 -18.55 -0.31 -3.38
CA GLY A 220 -19.61 -1.31 -3.30
C GLY A 220 -19.29 -2.51 -2.41
N ASN A 221 -18.04 -2.66 -1.94
CA ASN A 221 -17.58 -3.82 -1.17
C ASN A 221 -16.29 -3.54 -0.39
N THR A 222 -15.92 -4.46 0.51
CA THR A 222 -14.72 -4.36 1.37
C THR A 222 -13.40 -4.36 0.60
N GLN A 223 -13.34 -4.95 -0.60
CA GLN A 223 -12.13 -4.95 -1.43
C GLN A 223 -11.79 -3.52 -1.89
N LEU A 224 -12.79 -2.78 -2.38
CA LEU A 224 -12.59 -1.40 -2.81
C LEU A 224 -12.17 -0.52 -1.62
N PHE A 225 -12.79 -0.72 -0.45
CA PHE A 225 -12.42 0.02 0.77
C PHE A 225 -10.98 -0.28 1.19
N GLY A 226 -10.58 -1.56 1.19
CA GLY A 226 -9.21 -1.96 1.56
C GLY A 226 -8.16 -1.41 0.61
N ARG A 227 -8.47 -1.36 -0.69
CA ARG A 227 -7.58 -0.77 -1.69
C ARG A 227 -7.45 0.74 -1.52
N THR A 228 -8.56 1.48 -1.32
CA THR A 228 -8.49 2.91 -1.02
C THR A 228 -7.74 3.17 0.27
N LEU A 229 -7.96 2.36 1.31
CA LEU A 229 -7.19 2.46 2.55
C LEU A 229 -5.69 2.27 2.31
N ALA A 230 -5.28 1.26 1.53
CA ALA A 230 -3.88 1.05 1.19
C ALA A 230 -3.29 2.23 0.41
N HIS A 231 -4.04 2.80 -0.54
CA HIS A 231 -3.65 4.00 -1.29
C HIS A 231 -3.41 5.20 -0.35
N GLU A 232 -4.34 5.47 0.54
CA GLU A 232 -4.21 6.58 1.50
C GLU A 232 -3.10 6.34 2.54
N VAL A 233 -2.87 5.10 2.94
CA VAL A 233 -1.72 4.77 3.81
C VAL A 233 -0.39 5.05 3.10
N LEU A 234 -0.28 4.82 1.79
CA LEU A 234 0.92 5.19 1.04
C LEU A 234 1.12 6.70 1.00
N HIS A 235 0.04 7.48 0.86
CA HIS A 235 0.10 8.93 1.03
C HIS A 235 0.59 9.32 2.43
N TRP A 236 0.11 8.63 3.47
CA TRP A 236 0.52 8.88 4.85
C TRP A 236 2.01 8.57 5.07
N LEU A 237 2.52 7.53 4.40
CA LEU A 237 3.94 7.16 4.40
C LEU A 237 4.83 8.07 3.53
N GLY A 238 4.28 9.14 2.96
CA GLY A 238 5.04 10.18 2.27
C GLY A 238 5.06 10.08 0.76
N LEU A 239 4.28 9.18 0.14
CA LEU A 239 4.12 9.21 -1.31
C LEU A 239 3.24 10.40 -1.69
N ASP A 240 3.83 11.47 -2.21
CA ASP A 240 3.07 12.65 -2.63
C ASP A 240 2.24 12.39 -3.90
N ALA A 241 1.02 12.91 -3.91
CA ALA A 241 0.12 12.83 -5.04
C ALA A 241 0.71 13.47 -6.30
N ALA A 242 1.37 14.63 -6.19
CA ALA A 242 1.91 15.33 -7.36
C ALA A 242 3.06 14.56 -8.04
N THR A 243 3.85 13.82 -7.25
CA THR A 243 5.01 13.08 -7.77
C THR A 243 4.60 11.74 -8.39
N TYR A 244 3.65 11.04 -7.77
CA TYR A 244 3.39 9.64 -8.08
C TYR A 244 2.06 9.36 -8.78
N HIS A 245 1.10 10.30 -8.83
CA HIS A 245 -0.17 10.14 -9.57
C HIS A 245 -0.06 10.39 -11.08
N PHE A 246 1.07 10.88 -11.60
CA PHE A 246 1.21 11.15 -13.04
C PHE A 246 2.38 10.43 -13.74
N THR A 247 3.26 9.75 -13.01
CA THR A 247 4.50 9.19 -13.55
C THR A 247 4.63 7.66 -13.39
N GLY A 248 3.72 7.04 -12.63
CA GLY A 248 3.73 5.61 -12.35
C GLY A 248 3.10 4.76 -13.47
N PRO A 249 3.28 3.44 -13.43
CA PRO A 249 2.64 2.54 -14.38
C PRO A 249 1.14 2.45 -14.10
N LYS A 250 0.34 2.24 -15.16
CA LYS A 250 -1.14 2.23 -15.09
C LYS A 250 -1.72 1.16 -14.17
N ASP A 251 -1.00 0.09 -13.87
CA ASP A 251 -1.42 -0.97 -12.96
C ASP A 251 -1.07 -0.67 -11.49
N SER A 252 -0.44 0.47 -11.23
CA SER A 252 -0.06 0.87 -9.89
C SER A 252 -1.22 1.46 -9.09
N ILE A 253 -1.23 1.13 -7.80
CA ILE A 253 -2.21 1.67 -6.85
C ILE A 253 -2.21 3.19 -6.76
N MET A 254 -1.09 3.87 -7.06
CA MET A 254 -1.01 5.34 -7.02
C MET A 254 -1.48 6.02 -8.32
N GLN A 255 -1.89 5.26 -9.34
CA GLN A 255 -2.20 5.77 -10.69
C GLN A 255 -3.63 5.46 -11.11
N ASP A 256 -4.01 4.19 -10.98
CA ASP A 256 -5.32 3.70 -11.39
C ASP A 256 -6.10 3.32 -10.15
N ALA A 257 -7.37 3.72 -10.14
CA ALA A 257 -8.32 3.25 -9.17
C ALA A 257 -8.31 1.71 -9.11
N ALA A 258 -8.10 0.99 -10.22
CA ALA A 258 -8.06 -0.48 -10.24
C ALA A 258 -6.68 -1.11 -9.91
N GLY A 259 -5.62 -0.32 -9.79
CA GLY A 259 -4.26 -0.80 -9.57
C GLY A 259 -3.98 -1.28 -8.14
N GLU A 260 -3.05 -2.23 -7.99
CA GLU A 260 -2.61 -2.76 -6.69
C GLU A 260 -1.08 -2.88 -6.61
N ARG A 261 -0.37 -2.59 -7.70
CA ARG A 261 1.08 -2.78 -7.78
C ARG A 261 1.84 -1.64 -7.12
N LEU A 262 2.85 -1.99 -6.33
CA LEU A 262 3.90 -1.08 -5.88
C LEU A 262 5.18 -1.30 -6.68
N ILE A 263 5.75 -0.22 -7.20
CA ILE A 263 7.07 -0.23 -7.82
C ILE A 263 8.14 0.04 -6.77
N LYS A 264 9.40 -0.28 -7.08
CA LYS A 264 10.56 -0.07 -6.19
C LYS A 264 10.55 1.33 -5.56
N ALA A 265 10.42 2.37 -6.38
CA ALA A 265 10.45 3.76 -5.91
C ALA A 265 9.39 4.06 -4.84
N TYR A 266 8.25 3.38 -4.88
CA TYR A 266 7.15 3.58 -3.94
C TYR A 266 7.47 2.90 -2.62
N VAL A 267 8.02 1.68 -2.70
CA VAL A 267 8.40 0.91 -1.54
C VAL A 267 9.56 1.56 -0.78
N GLU A 268 10.54 2.13 -1.48
CA GLU A 268 11.67 2.85 -0.84
C GLU A 268 11.23 4.11 -0.09
N VAL A 269 10.12 4.75 -0.48
CA VAL A 269 9.53 5.85 0.29
C VAL A 269 8.68 5.31 1.43
N ALA A 270 7.83 4.33 1.15
CA ALA A 270 6.85 3.82 2.11
C ALA A 270 7.51 3.11 3.32
N ASN A 271 8.65 2.45 3.09
CA ASN A 271 9.39 1.73 4.12
C ASN A 271 10.88 1.73 3.75
N PRO A 272 11.64 2.80 4.05
CA PRO A 272 13.03 2.95 3.61
C PRO A 272 13.97 1.87 4.19
#